data_AF-A0A0C3LUW7-F1
#
_entry.id   AF-A0A0C3LUW7-F1
#
_cell.length_a   1.000
_cell.length_b   1.000
_cell.length_c   1.000
_cell.angle_alpha   90.00
_cell.angle_beta   90.00
_cell.angle_gamma   90.00
#
_symmetry.space_group_name_H-M   'P 1'
#
loop_
_entity.id
_entity.type
_entity.pdbx_description
1 polymer ?
#
loop_
_entity_poly.entity_id
_entity_poly.type
_entity_poly.pdbx_seq_one_letter_code
_entity_poly.pdbx_strand_id
1 'polypeptide(L)'
;MCFKEFQLSVGKLSKYILGGVVFVVASYATFLLWITWPISSLTIGQAGVFGDSFGIVTSMFSGLAFAGMIITILLQREELGLQREELRETRLEIAEQKKIFKIQNFNESFYRLLDFHKRNLSELSVYSDEKSERLKGIDALSFLLGRLKKSYSSYGFQGFKDTTEDEKIEMSYALFVEVQTTLVRQSRYLETITSIFTLIDTQLEKQSEKEVYLDLFASQLTVYELKYIFYQCLVSTPEDSLREYVHNASLYSDRGQDIGVSNTHRDIYKFIHKIEIPRSKSKFHVPFDRKKIRNIKKKNRIRKETHNKASQKDAA
;
A
#
# COMPACT_ATOMS: atom_id res chain seq x y z
N MET A 1 22.66 10.15 -35.67
CA MET A 1 23.22 10.23 -37.03
C MET A 1 22.27 10.96 -38.00
N CYS A 2 20.96 10.62 -38.01
CA CYS A 2 19.94 11.20 -38.89
C CYS A 2 19.78 12.75 -38.81
N PHE A 3 19.86 13.35 -37.62
CA PHE A 3 19.67 14.82 -37.46
C PHE A 3 20.81 15.67 -38.05
N LYS A 4 22.04 15.14 -38.09
CA LYS A 4 23.23 15.86 -38.57
C LYS A 4 23.28 15.90 -40.11
N GLU A 5 22.77 14.85 -40.76
CA GLU A 5 22.66 14.78 -42.23
C GLU A 5 21.54 15.70 -42.76
N PHE A 6 20.43 15.82 -42.03
CA PHE A 6 19.34 16.73 -42.37
C PHE A 6 19.79 18.20 -42.32
N GLN A 7 20.48 18.62 -41.25
CA GLN A 7 21.05 19.97 -41.11
C GLN A 7 22.05 20.32 -42.23
N LEU A 8 22.89 19.35 -42.63
CA LEU A 8 23.85 19.49 -43.73
C LEU A 8 23.17 19.64 -45.09
N SER A 9 22.03 18.97 -45.31
CA SER A 9 21.24 19.05 -46.53
C SER A 9 20.55 20.42 -46.66
N VAL A 10 19.95 20.92 -45.59
CA VAL A 10 19.27 22.24 -45.55
C VAL A 10 20.26 23.39 -45.81
N GLY A 11 21.48 23.31 -45.26
CA GLY A 11 22.52 24.32 -45.49
C GLY A 11 23.02 24.36 -46.94
N LYS A 12 23.08 23.21 -47.64
CA LYS A 12 23.42 23.15 -49.06
C LYS A 12 22.28 23.70 -49.93
N LEU A 13 21.05 23.30 -49.64
CA LEU A 13 19.85 23.76 -50.34
C LEU A 13 19.69 25.29 -50.26
N SER A 14 19.91 25.88 -49.08
CA SER A 14 19.88 27.33 -48.88
C SER A 14 20.88 28.08 -49.77
N LYS A 15 22.11 27.55 -49.91
CA LYS A 15 23.13 28.14 -50.79
C LYS A 15 22.73 28.06 -52.27
N TYR A 16 22.10 26.96 -52.69
CA TYR A 16 21.60 26.82 -54.06
C TYR A 16 20.44 27.77 -54.36
N ILE A 17 19.50 27.94 -53.43
CA ILE A 17 18.40 28.90 -53.56
C ILE A 17 18.95 30.32 -53.66
N LEU A 18 19.86 30.71 -52.75
CA LEU A 18 20.48 32.04 -52.77
C LEU A 18 21.24 32.31 -54.07
N GLY A 19 22.04 31.34 -54.54
CA GLY A 19 22.74 31.45 -55.82
C GLY A 19 21.79 31.58 -57.01
N GLY A 20 20.66 30.85 -57.00
CA GLY A 20 19.61 30.96 -58.00
C GLY A 20 18.94 32.34 -58.04
N VAL A 21 18.63 32.92 -56.88
CA VAL A 21 18.08 34.29 -56.79
C VAL A 21 19.05 35.31 -57.40
N VAL A 22 20.32 35.26 -57.01
CA VAL A 22 21.36 36.17 -57.53
C VAL A 22 21.51 36.01 -59.05
N PHE A 23 21.47 34.78 -59.56
CA PHE A 23 21.55 34.51 -60.99
C PHE A 23 20.36 35.07 -61.77
N VAL A 24 19.13 34.91 -61.27
CA VAL A 24 17.91 35.47 -61.90
C VAL A 24 17.98 37.00 -61.94
N VAL A 25 18.39 37.64 -60.84
CA VAL A 25 18.53 39.10 -60.79
C VAL A 25 19.64 39.59 -61.73
N ALA A 26 20.80 38.92 -61.74
CA ALA A 26 21.93 39.28 -62.59
C ALA A 26 21.62 39.10 -64.08
N SER A 27 21.02 37.96 -64.47
CA SER A 27 20.63 37.69 -65.86
C SER A 27 19.58 38.69 -66.37
N TYR A 28 18.60 39.04 -65.54
CA TYR A 28 17.61 40.06 -65.88
C TYR A 28 18.25 41.46 -66.01
N ALA A 29 19.18 41.83 -65.12
CA ALA A 29 19.93 43.08 -65.22
C ALA A 29 20.79 43.14 -66.50
N THR A 30 21.50 42.06 -66.85
CA THR A 30 22.28 41.97 -68.10
C THR A 30 21.38 42.08 -69.33
N PHE A 31 20.21 41.44 -69.33
CA PHE A 31 19.23 41.54 -70.41
C PHE A 31 18.72 42.97 -70.62
N LEU A 32 18.41 43.70 -69.54
CA LEU A 32 18.00 45.11 -69.62
C LEU A 32 19.14 46.02 -70.12
N LEU A 33 20.36 45.81 -69.66
CA LEU A 33 21.54 46.55 -70.14
C LEU A 33 21.80 46.32 -71.63
N TRP A 34 21.56 45.10 -72.12
CA TRP A 34 21.70 44.77 -73.54
C TRP A 34 20.67 45.49 -74.43
N ILE A 35 19.42 45.59 -73.98
CA ILE A 35 18.35 46.29 -74.71
C ILE A 35 18.53 47.81 -74.70
N THR A 36 19.09 48.37 -73.62
CA THR A 36 19.15 49.83 -73.39
C THR A 36 20.42 50.50 -73.93
N TRP A 37 21.33 49.73 -74.55
CA TRP A 37 22.59 50.26 -75.07
C TRP A 37 22.46 50.82 -76.49
N PRO A 38 22.97 52.04 -76.81
CA PRO A 38 23.80 52.94 -76.00
C PRO A 38 22.98 53.99 -75.22
N ILE A 39 23.31 54.16 -73.95
CA ILE A 39 22.64 55.11 -73.05
C ILE A 39 23.14 56.54 -73.34
N SER A 40 22.28 57.43 -73.81
CA SER A 40 22.67 58.77 -74.27
C SER A 40 22.59 59.89 -73.21
N SER A 41 22.09 59.63 -71.98
CA SER A 41 22.12 60.60 -70.86
C SER A 41 21.81 59.95 -69.51
N LEU A 42 22.73 59.98 -68.55
CA LEU A 42 22.49 59.50 -67.17
C LEU A 42 21.72 60.54 -66.35
N THR A 43 20.40 60.57 -66.48
CA THR A 43 19.51 61.41 -65.67
C THR A 43 18.81 60.56 -64.61
N ILE A 44 18.65 61.08 -63.37
CA ILE A 44 17.98 60.40 -62.24
C ILE A 44 16.59 59.84 -62.60
N GLY A 45 15.83 60.51 -63.48
CA GLY A 45 14.53 60.01 -63.95
C GLY A 45 14.62 58.70 -64.76
N GLN A 46 15.68 58.50 -65.56
CA GLN A 46 15.86 57.25 -66.33
C GLN A 46 16.34 56.10 -65.45
N ALA A 47 17.12 56.40 -64.41
CA ALA A 47 17.50 55.43 -63.39
C ALA A 47 16.27 54.94 -62.57
N GLY A 48 15.29 55.81 -62.35
CA GLY A 48 14.00 55.45 -61.75
C GLY A 48 13.21 54.46 -62.60
N VAL A 49 13.05 54.74 -63.90
CA VAL A 49 12.34 53.84 -64.86
C VAL A 49 13.04 52.47 -65.00
N PHE A 50 14.37 52.46 -64.93
CA PHE A 50 15.14 51.22 -64.88
C PHE A 50 14.81 50.40 -63.62
N GLY A 51 14.73 51.04 -62.45
CA GLY A 51 14.29 50.42 -61.21
C GLY A 51 12.86 49.86 -61.28
N ASP A 52 11.94 50.61 -61.90
CA ASP A 52 10.54 50.19 -62.07
C ASP A 52 10.38 48.92 -62.91
N SER A 53 11.29 48.65 -63.84
CA SER A 53 11.28 47.43 -64.66
C SER A 53 11.51 46.15 -63.83
N PHE A 54 12.24 46.24 -62.72
CA PHE A 54 12.41 45.11 -61.78
C PHE A 54 11.14 44.80 -60.98
N GLY A 55 10.09 45.63 -61.07
CA GLY A 55 8.82 45.45 -60.35
C GLY A 55 8.16 44.08 -60.54
N ILE A 56 8.27 43.49 -61.73
CA ILE A 56 7.72 42.15 -62.01
C ILE A 56 8.51 41.08 -61.24
N VAL A 57 9.85 41.15 -61.28
CA VAL A 57 10.74 40.20 -60.61
C VAL A 57 10.61 40.32 -59.08
N THR A 58 10.56 41.53 -58.53
CA THR A 58 10.38 41.77 -57.09
C THR A 58 8.99 41.32 -56.61
N SER A 59 7.94 41.50 -57.42
CA SER A 59 6.58 41.03 -57.12
C SER A 59 6.50 39.51 -57.11
N MET A 60 7.16 38.83 -58.06
CA MET A 60 7.25 37.37 -58.08
C MET A 60 8.02 36.81 -56.87
N PHE A 61 9.16 37.41 -56.51
CA PHE A 61 9.88 37.04 -55.30
C PHE A 61 9.07 37.27 -54.03
N SER A 62 8.34 38.39 -53.94
CA SER A 62 7.46 38.69 -52.81
C SER A 62 6.32 37.67 -52.68
N GLY A 63 5.70 37.27 -53.80
CA GLY A 63 4.67 36.23 -53.83
C GLY A 63 5.20 34.85 -53.43
N LEU A 64 6.39 34.46 -53.91
CA LEU A 64 7.05 33.21 -53.52
C LEU A 64 7.47 33.20 -52.04
N ALA A 65 7.99 34.32 -51.53
CA ALA A 65 8.32 34.46 -50.11
C ALA A 65 7.06 34.34 -49.23
N PHE A 66 5.95 34.95 -49.65
CA PHE A 66 4.67 34.83 -48.96
C PHE A 66 4.12 33.39 -49.00
N ALA A 67 4.20 32.71 -50.14
CA ALA A 67 3.84 31.30 -50.25
C ALA A 67 4.71 30.40 -49.35
N GLY A 68 6.02 30.63 -49.31
CA GLY A 68 6.93 29.94 -48.40
C GLY A 68 6.61 30.18 -46.92
N MET A 69 6.22 31.40 -46.57
CA MET A 69 5.75 31.74 -45.22
C MET A 69 4.45 31.00 -44.86
N ILE A 70 3.46 30.94 -45.76
CA ILE A 70 2.22 30.17 -45.55
C ILE A 70 2.53 28.69 -45.33
N ILE A 71 3.38 28.09 -46.17
CA ILE A 71 3.79 26.68 -46.01
C ILE A 71 4.44 26.46 -44.65
N THR A 72 5.32 27.38 -44.23
CA THR A 72 5.97 27.32 -42.91
C THR A 72 4.94 27.38 -41.78
N ILE A 73 3.93 28.25 -41.86
CA ILE A 73 2.85 28.36 -40.88
C ILE A 73 2.03 27.05 -40.82
N LEU A 74 1.75 26.43 -41.96
CA LEU A 74 1.03 25.16 -42.02
C LEU A 74 1.84 24.03 -41.36
N LEU A 75 3.14 23.92 -41.66
CA LEU A 75 4.04 22.94 -41.04
C LEU A 75 4.17 23.18 -39.54
N GLN A 76 4.34 24.43 -39.10
CA GLN A 76 4.40 24.78 -37.68
C GLN A 76 3.10 24.42 -36.95
N ARG A 77 1.94 24.61 -37.59
CA ARG A 77 0.65 24.24 -37.01
C ARG A 77 0.53 22.73 -36.83
N GLU A 78 1.01 21.95 -37.79
CA GLU A 78 1.05 20.48 -37.71
C GLU A 78 1.99 20.02 -36.59
N GLU A 79 3.21 20.56 -36.52
CA GLU A 79 4.19 20.27 -35.47
C GLU A 79 3.64 20.59 -34.07
N LEU A 80 2.98 21.75 -33.89
CA LEU A 80 2.30 22.09 -32.63
C LEU A 80 1.16 21.12 -32.30
N GLY A 81 0.47 20.60 -33.33
CA GLY A 81 -0.55 19.57 -33.17
C GLY A 81 0.05 18.27 -32.62
N LEU A 82 1.10 17.77 -33.27
CA LEU A 82 1.83 16.57 -32.85
C LEU A 82 2.41 16.73 -31.43
N GLN A 83 3.03 17.88 -31.13
CA GLN A 83 3.58 18.17 -29.81
C GLN A 83 2.51 18.18 -28.71
N ARG A 84 1.31 18.69 -28.99
CA ARG A 84 0.19 18.65 -28.04
C ARG A 84 -0.27 17.21 -27.78
N GLU A 85 -0.26 16.37 -28.81
CA GLU A 85 -0.65 14.97 -28.69
C GLU A 85 0.38 14.17 -27.88
N GLU A 86 1.67 14.32 -28.17
CA GLU A 86 2.74 13.70 -27.37
C GLU A 86 2.68 14.13 -25.90
N LEU A 87 2.43 15.42 -25.63
CA LEU A 87 2.24 15.91 -24.26
C LEU A 87 1.00 15.31 -23.59
N ARG A 88 -0.06 15.05 -24.36
CA ARG A 88 -1.28 14.41 -23.85
C ARG A 88 -1.01 12.96 -23.46
N GLU A 89 -0.33 12.20 -24.33
CA GLU A 89 0.07 10.82 -24.07
C GLU A 89 1.02 10.73 -22.88
N THR A 90 2.05 11.57 -22.85
CA THR A 90 3.01 11.66 -21.73
C THR A 90 2.29 11.92 -20.40
N ARG A 91 1.27 12.79 -20.37
CA ARG A 91 0.49 13.06 -19.15
C ARG A 91 -0.30 11.84 -18.70
N LEU A 92 -0.83 11.04 -19.62
CA LEU A 92 -1.56 9.81 -19.31
C LEU A 92 -0.61 8.76 -18.71
N GLU A 93 0.55 8.56 -19.34
CA GLU A 93 1.58 7.64 -18.83
C GLU A 93 2.07 8.04 -17.44
N ILE A 94 2.35 9.33 -17.21
CA ILE A 94 2.75 9.83 -15.88
C ILE A 94 1.64 9.59 -14.85
N ALA A 95 0.37 9.76 -15.23
CA ALA A 95 -0.75 9.52 -14.34
C ALA A 95 -0.87 8.03 -13.96
N GLU A 96 -0.61 7.12 -14.89
CA GLU A 96 -0.57 5.68 -14.64
C GLU A 96 0.62 5.28 -13.76
N GLN A 97 1.83 5.78 -14.08
CA GLN A 97 3.02 5.56 -13.27
C GLN A 97 2.85 6.05 -11.83
N LYS A 98 2.20 7.21 -11.62
CA LYS A 98 1.88 7.71 -10.27
C LYS A 98 1.00 6.74 -9.48
N LYS A 99 0.04 6.07 -10.13
CA LYS A 99 -0.82 5.07 -9.47
C LYS A 99 -0.01 3.83 -9.08
N ILE A 100 0.82 3.33 -10.01
CA ILE A 100 1.71 2.18 -9.75
C ILE A 100 2.66 2.49 -8.60
N PHE A 101 3.29 3.66 -8.62
CA PHE A 101 4.23 4.11 -7.60
C PHE A 101 3.58 4.21 -6.21
N LYS A 102 2.34 4.72 -6.11
CA LYS A 102 1.59 4.73 -4.84
C LYS A 102 1.40 3.32 -4.27
N ILE A 103 0.99 2.37 -5.11
CA ILE A 103 0.79 0.97 -4.69
C ILE A 103 2.12 0.34 -4.26
N GLN A 104 3.20 0.57 -5.01
CA GLN A 104 4.53 0.07 -4.66
C GLN A 104 5.02 0.62 -3.31
N ASN A 105 4.94 1.94 -3.09
CA ASN A 105 5.35 2.56 -1.83
C ASN A 105 4.54 2.07 -0.63
N PHE A 106 3.23 1.87 -0.83
CA PHE A 106 2.36 1.27 0.18
C PHE A 106 2.83 -0.15 0.52
N ASN A 107 3.01 -0.99 -0.50
CA ASN A 107 3.45 -2.38 -0.32
C ASN A 107 4.79 -2.46 0.42
N GLU A 108 5.78 -1.68 0.01
CA GLU A 108 7.08 -1.62 0.67
C GLU A 108 6.96 -1.18 2.14
N SER A 109 6.15 -0.16 2.41
CA SER A 109 5.92 0.32 3.78
C SER A 109 5.22 -0.73 4.63
N PHE A 110 4.23 -1.42 4.08
CA PHE A 110 3.49 -2.50 4.74
C PHE A 110 4.41 -3.68 5.07
N TYR A 111 5.17 -4.19 4.09
CA TYR A 111 6.10 -5.30 4.33
C TYR A 111 7.21 -4.93 5.32
N ARG A 112 7.72 -3.70 5.28
CA ARG A 112 8.69 -3.21 6.26
C ARG A 112 8.10 -3.18 7.68
N LEU A 113 6.85 -2.77 7.85
CA LEU A 113 6.17 -2.82 9.14
C LEU A 113 5.91 -4.26 9.61
N LEU A 114 5.58 -5.18 8.70
CA LEU A 114 5.47 -6.61 9.02
C LEU A 114 6.80 -7.18 9.51
N ASP A 115 7.93 -6.79 8.91
CA ASP A 115 9.25 -7.21 9.37
C ASP A 115 9.59 -6.61 10.73
N PHE A 116 9.24 -5.35 10.96
CA PHE A 116 9.37 -4.73 12.28
C PHE A 116 8.53 -5.45 13.33
N HIS A 117 7.30 -5.83 12.99
CA HIS A 117 6.43 -6.61 13.86
C HIS A 117 7.09 -7.95 14.25
N LYS A 118 7.56 -8.72 13.25
CA LYS A 118 8.26 -10.00 13.49
C LYS A 118 9.50 -9.84 14.35
N ARG A 119 10.30 -8.80 14.09
CA ARG A 119 11.50 -8.50 14.88
C ARG A 119 11.15 -8.12 16.32
N ASN A 120 10.22 -7.19 16.50
CA ASN A 120 9.77 -6.74 17.82
C ASN A 120 9.18 -7.89 18.64
N LEU A 121 8.45 -8.81 18.01
CA LEU A 121 8.04 -10.05 18.64
C LEU A 121 9.27 -10.86 19.08
N SER A 122 10.20 -11.16 18.18
CA SER A 122 11.37 -11.99 18.49
C SER A 122 12.30 -11.41 19.57
N GLU A 123 12.35 -10.08 19.68
CA GLU A 123 13.15 -9.35 20.67
C GLU A 123 12.46 -9.23 22.03
N LEU A 124 11.13 -9.37 22.08
CA LEU A 124 10.36 -9.40 23.32
C LEU A 124 10.95 -10.46 24.24
N SER A 125 11.32 -10.05 25.45
CA SER A 125 11.93 -10.98 26.41
C SER A 125 11.39 -10.77 27.81
N VAL A 126 11.25 -11.88 28.53
CA VAL A 126 10.78 -11.92 29.92
C VAL A 126 11.67 -12.87 30.70
N TYR A 127 12.04 -12.48 31.91
CA TYR A 127 12.80 -13.35 32.80
C TYR A 127 11.86 -14.36 33.48
N SER A 128 12.22 -15.64 33.44
CA SER A 128 11.50 -16.70 34.13
C SER A 128 12.24 -17.06 35.41
N ASP A 129 11.64 -16.75 36.55
CA ASP A 129 12.21 -17.09 37.86
C ASP A 129 12.30 -18.62 38.06
N GLU A 130 11.32 -19.37 37.53
CA GLU A 130 11.27 -20.83 37.63
C GLU A 130 12.42 -21.53 36.87
N LYS A 131 12.85 -20.96 35.74
CA LYS A 131 13.89 -21.54 34.89
C LYS A 131 15.23 -20.81 34.97
N SER A 132 15.28 -19.67 35.68
CA SER A 132 16.44 -18.79 35.76
C SER A 132 17.01 -18.41 34.37
N GLU A 133 16.13 -18.20 33.39
CA GLU A 133 16.50 -17.87 32.01
C GLU A 133 15.61 -16.78 31.41
N ARG A 134 16.09 -16.09 30.37
CA ARG A 134 15.28 -15.14 29.60
C ARG A 134 14.59 -15.86 28.45
N LEU A 135 13.27 -15.96 28.53
CA LEU A 135 12.43 -16.41 27.42
C LEU A 135 12.30 -15.28 26.41
N LYS A 136 12.19 -15.62 25.12
CA LYS A 136 12.05 -14.66 24.02
C LYS A 136 10.87 -14.98 23.12
N GLY A 137 10.38 -13.99 22.39
CA GLY A 137 9.38 -14.20 21.36
C GLY A 137 8.06 -14.78 21.89
N ILE A 138 7.56 -15.76 21.15
CA ILE A 138 6.31 -16.46 21.47
C ILE A 138 6.41 -17.16 22.83
N ASP A 139 7.57 -17.69 23.21
CA ASP A 139 7.75 -18.38 24.49
C ASP A 139 7.58 -17.40 25.67
N ALA A 140 8.06 -16.17 25.51
CA ALA A 140 7.86 -15.13 26.51
C ALA A 140 6.37 -14.76 26.65
N LEU A 141 5.64 -14.59 25.53
CA LEU A 141 4.20 -14.35 25.58
C LEU A 141 3.43 -15.52 26.19
N SER A 142 3.76 -16.75 25.78
CA SER A 142 3.17 -17.98 26.31
C SER A 142 3.37 -18.10 27.82
N PHE A 143 4.58 -17.78 28.31
CA PHE A 143 4.90 -17.77 29.72
C PHE A 143 4.09 -16.74 30.50
N LEU A 144 4.02 -15.49 30.03
CA LEU A 144 3.21 -14.44 30.64
C LEU A 144 1.72 -14.81 30.71
N LEU A 145 1.17 -15.35 29.62
CA LEU A 145 -0.21 -15.80 29.56
C LEU A 145 -0.48 -17.00 30.49
N GLY A 146 0.50 -17.89 30.65
CA GLY A 146 0.46 -18.98 31.62
C GLY A 146 0.45 -18.48 33.06
N ARG A 147 1.29 -17.49 33.37
CA ARG A 147 1.34 -16.82 34.68
C ARG A 147 0.02 -16.14 35.00
N LEU A 148 -0.56 -15.39 34.04
CA LEU A 148 -1.89 -14.78 34.19
C LEU A 148 -2.95 -15.83 34.49
N LYS A 149 -2.97 -16.93 33.73
CA LYS A 149 -3.93 -18.01 33.95
C LYS A 149 -3.81 -18.59 35.36
N LYS A 150 -2.59 -18.86 35.84
CA LYS A 150 -2.34 -19.42 37.18
C LYS A 150 -2.79 -18.44 38.26
N SER A 151 -2.43 -17.17 38.12
CA SER A 151 -2.78 -16.11 39.08
C SER A 151 -4.28 -15.90 39.17
N TYR A 152 -4.97 -15.69 38.04
CA TYR A 152 -6.42 -15.51 38.03
C TYR A 152 -7.20 -16.75 38.51
N SER A 153 -6.70 -17.96 38.23
CA SER A 153 -7.35 -19.19 38.71
C SER A 153 -7.29 -19.36 40.23
N SER A 154 -6.34 -18.69 40.91
CA SER A 154 -6.19 -18.78 42.37
C SER A 154 -7.36 -18.16 43.15
N TYR A 155 -8.11 -17.24 42.53
CA TYR A 155 -9.30 -16.64 43.12
C TYR A 155 -10.49 -17.62 43.21
N GLY A 156 -10.49 -18.72 42.45
CA GLY A 156 -11.51 -19.77 42.56
C GLY A 156 -12.89 -19.42 42.00
N PHE A 157 -13.02 -18.37 41.17
CA PHE A 157 -14.30 -17.97 40.58
C PHE A 157 -14.92 -19.06 39.70
N GLN A 158 -16.25 -19.25 39.80
CA GLN A 158 -16.97 -20.31 39.06
C GLN A 158 -17.46 -19.93 37.67
N GLY A 159 -17.20 -18.70 37.21
CA GLY A 159 -17.58 -18.20 35.88
C GLY A 159 -18.73 -17.20 35.93
N PHE A 160 -19.12 -16.67 34.77
CA PHE A 160 -20.13 -15.59 34.66
C PHE A 160 -21.59 -16.05 34.72
N LYS A 161 -21.81 -17.36 34.70
CA LYS A 161 -23.15 -17.95 34.63
C LYS A 161 -23.70 -18.09 36.04
N ASP A 162 -24.96 -17.67 36.23
CA ASP A 162 -25.69 -17.80 37.49
C ASP A 162 -25.03 -17.04 38.68
N THR A 163 -24.22 -16.01 38.39
CA THR A 163 -23.57 -15.13 39.37
C THR A 163 -24.28 -13.78 39.55
N THR A 164 -24.13 -13.20 40.75
CA THR A 164 -24.66 -11.87 41.09
C THR A 164 -23.95 -10.76 40.32
N GLU A 165 -24.50 -9.55 40.33
CA GLU A 165 -23.85 -8.40 39.69
C GLU A 165 -22.54 -8.01 40.41
N ASP A 166 -22.54 -8.05 41.74
CA ASP A 166 -21.35 -7.79 42.56
C ASP A 166 -20.23 -8.80 42.27
N GLU A 167 -20.55 -10.09 42.19
CA GLU A 167 -19.58 -11.13 41.82
C GLU A 167 -18.98 -10.88 40.42
N LYS A 168 -19.77 -10.41 39.45
CA LYS A 168 -19.26 -10.07 38.11
C LYS A 168 -18.30 -8.89 38.17
N ILE A 169 -18.57 -7.90 39.02
CA ILE A 169 -17.68 -6.75 39.23
C ILE A 169 -16.37 -7.22 39.86
N GLU A 170 -16.42 -8.02 40.93
CA GLU A 170 -15.24 -8.60 41.58
C GLU A 170 -14.38 -9.41 40.61
N MET A 171 -15.01 -10.29 39.84
CA MET A 171 -14.33 -11.10 38.81
C MET A 171 -13.66 -10.23 37.75
N SER A 172 -14.34 -9.17 37.32
CA SER A 172 -13.85 -8.24 36.30
C SER A 172 -12.67 -7.42 36.83
N TYR A 173 -12.79 -6.90 38.05
CA TYR A 173 -11.75 -6.15 38.74
C TYR A 173 -10.50 -7.01 38.96
N ALA A 174 -10.65 -8.22 39.49
CA ALA A 174 -9.55 -9.16 39.67
C ALA A 174 -8.83 -9.44 38.34
N LEU A 175 -9.57 -9.68 37.25
CA LEU A 175 -8.95 -9.90 35.94
C LEU A 175 -8.20 -8.66 35.45
N PHE A 176 -8.77 -7.47 35.65
CA PHE A 176 -8.16 -6.20 35.24
C PHE A 176 -6.82 -5.98 35.93
N VAL A 177 -6.78 -6.16 37.25
CA VAL A 177 -5.56 -6.06 38.06
C VAL A 177 -4.54 -7.09 37.60
N GLU A 178 -4.93 -8.37 37.49
CA GLU A 178 -4.03 -9.45 37.09
C GLU A 178 -3.44 -9.27 35.69
N VAL A 179 -4.22 -8.74 34.74
CA VAL A 179 -3.72 -8.39 33.41
C VAL A 179 -2.68 -7.28 33.50
N GLN A 180 -2.96 -6.20 34.24
CA GLN A 180 -2.02 -5.08 34.34
C GLN A 180 -0.73 -5.43 35.08
N THR A 181 -0.80 -6.29 36.10
CA THR A 181 0.38 -6.72 36.87
C THR A 181 1.20 -7.79 36.16
N THR A 182 0.54 -8.72 35.45
CA THR A 182 1.21 -9.87 34.84
C THR A 182 1.55 -9.64 33.36
N LEU A 183 0.64 -9.05 32.59
CA LEU A 183 0.81 -8.81 31.16
C LEU A 183 1.27 -7.38 30.90
N VAL A 184 2.48 -7.06 31.36
CA VAL A 184 3.10 -5.74 31.12
C VAL A 184 2.98 -5.37 29.65
N ARG A 185 2.53 -4.14 29.39
CA ARG A 185 2.30 -3.61 28.04
C ARG A 185 3.62 -3.55 27.28
N GLN A 186 3.69 -4.27 26.15
CA GLN A 186 4.85 -4.32 25.27
C GLN A 186 4.70 -3.25 24.18
N SER A 187 4.88 -1.99 24.56
CA SER A 187 4.50 -0.84 23.73
C SER A 187 5.09 -0.90 22.33
N ARG A 188 6.40 -1.18 22.16
CA ARG A 188 7.02 -1.25 20.83
C ARG A 188 6.32 -2.27 19.91
N TYR A 189 6.00 -3.44 20.45
CA TYR A 189 5.31 -4.49 19.70
C TYR A 189 3.88 -4.06 19.33
N LEU A 190 3.10 -3.58 20.31
CA LEU A 190 1.71 -3.16 20.11
C LEU A 190 1.61 -1.93 19.17
N GLU A 191 2.48 -0.95 19.31
CA GLU A 191 2.48 0.25 18.45
C GLU A 191 2.87 -0.08 17.00
N THR A 192 3.66 -1.14 16.79
CA THR A 192 3.93 -1.62 15.42
C THR A 192 2.67 -2.20 14.78
N ILE A 193 1.85 -2.90 15.57
CA ILE A 193 0.54 -3.40 15.12
C ILE A 193 -0.39 -2.24 14.81
N THR A 194 -0.49 -1.26 15.71
CA THR A 194 -1.27 -0.03 15.48
C THR A 194 -0.81 0.66 14.20
N SER A 195 0.50 0.80 13.98
CA SER A 195 1.06 1.43 12.77
C SER A 195 0.69 0.68 11.49
N ILE A 196 0.61 -0.65 11.51
CA ILE A 196 0.15 -1.45 10.36
C ILE A 196 -1.32 -1.13 10.07
N PHE A 197 -2.18 -1.13 11.10
CA PHE A 197 -3.59 -0.79 10.93
C PHE A 197 -3.77 0.63 10.41
N THR A 198 -3.07 1.60 10.97
CA THR A 198 -3.10 3.00 10.52
C THR A 198 -2.62 3.13 9.08
N LEU A 199 -1.56 2.41 8.67
CA LEU A 199 -1.09 2.44 7.28
C LEU A 199 -2.17 1.93 6.32
N ILE A 200 -2.78 0.78 6.62
CA ILE A 200 -3.87 0.21 5.81
C ILE A 200 -5.06 1.17 5.73
N ASP A 201 -5.47 1.72 6.87
CA ASP A 201 -6.68 2.54 6.94
C ASP A 201 -6.52 3.90 6.24
N THR A 202 -5.33 4.51 6.35
CA THR A 202 -5.06 5.86 5.82
C THR A 202 -4.61 5.89 4.36
N GLN A 203 -3.93 4.85 3.87
CA GLN A 203 -3.34 4.86 2.52
C GLN A 203 -4.19 4.13 1.48
N LEU A 204 -5.08 3.23 1.89
CA LEU A 204 -5.98 2.53 0.98
C LEU A 204 -7.36 3.17 0.97
N GLU A 205 -7.89 3.45 -0.22
CA GLU A 205 -9.21 4.08 -0.38
C GLU A 205 -10.34 3.03 -0.39
N LYS A 206 -10.11 1.86 -0.98
CA LYS A 206 -11.15 0.83 -1.14
C LYS A 206 -11.18 -0.13 0.03
N GLN A 207 -12.38 -0.36 0.57
CA GLN A 207 -12.60 -1.31 1.66
C GLN A 207 -12.16 -2.73 1.31
N SER A 208 -12.40 -3.18 0.07
CA SER A 208 -11.98 -4.51 -0.38
C SER A 208 -10.45 -4.69 -0.39
N GLU A 209 -9.70 -3.61 -0.66
CA GLU A 209 -8.23 -3.66 -0.61
C GLU A 209 -7.76 -3.70 0.85
N LYS A 210 -8.39 -2.90 1.73
CA LYS A 210 -8.12 -2.95 3.18
C LYS A 210 -8.29 -4.36 3.74
N GLU A 211 -9.42 -5.00 3.44
CA GLU A 211 -9.73 -6.37 3.88
C GLU A 211 -8.63 -7.37 3.51
N VAL A 212 -8.11 -7.32 2.28
CA VAL A 212 -7.02 -8.21 1.85
C VAL A 212 -5.75 -8.04 2.68
N TYR A 213 -5.33 -6.80 2.97
CA TYR A 213 -4.13 -6.55 3.78
C TYR A 213 -4.36 -6.82 5.26
N LEU A 214 -5.56 -6.59 5.77
CA LEU A 214 -5.95 -6.95 7.13
C LEU A 214 -5.92 -8.46 7.32
N ASP A 215 -6.47 -9.23 6.38
CA ASP A 215 -6.43 -10.70 6.39
C ASP A 215 -4.99 -11.22 6.31
N LEU A 216 -4.18 -10.61 5.44
CA LEU A 216 -2.77 -10.95 5.32
C LEU A 216 -2.04 -10.72 6.65
N PHE A 217 -2.22 -9.57 7.29
CA PHE A 217 -1.63 -9.28 8.60
C PHE A 217 -2.18 -10.22 9.69
N ALA A 218 -3.51 -10.38 9.77
CA ALA A 218 -4.18 -11.24 10.73
C ALA A 218 -3.71 -12.69 10.64
N SER A 219 -3.40 -13.18 9.43
CA SER A 219 -2.85 -14.53 9.20
C SER A 219 -1.47 -14.75 9.85
N GLN A 220 -0.68 -13.68 10.02
CA GLN A 220 0.66 -13.76 10.60
C GLN A 220 0.65 -13.84 12.13
N LEU A 221 -0.46 -13.44 12.77
CA LEU A 221 -0.57 -13.44 14.22
C LEU A 221 -0.74 -14.85 14.78
N THR A 222 0.05 -15.22 15.78
CA THR A 222 -0.14 -16.47 16.50
C THR A 222 -1.31 -16.41 17.48
N VAL A 223 -1.75 -17.58 17.95
CA VAL A 223 -2.79 -17.68 18.99
C VAL A 223 -2.38 -16.95 20.28
N TYR A 224 -1.08 -16.98 20.63
CA TYR A 224 -0.55 -16.29 21.80
C TYR A 224 -0.57 -14.77 21.63
N GLU A 225 -0.21 -14.27 20.45
CA GLU A 225 -0.29 -12.84 20.13
C GLU A 225 -1.73 -12.34 20.17
N LEU A 226 -2.66 -13.05 19.52
CA LEU A 226 -4.09 -12.70 19.56
C LEU A 226 -4.64 -12.70 20.99
N LYS A 227 -4.22 -13.67 21.82
CA LYS A 227 -4.62 -13.73 23.23
C LYS A 227 -4.03 -12.58 24.03
N TYR A 228 -2.77 -12.21 23.76
CA TYR A 228 -2.14 -11.07 24.39
C TYR A 228 -2.85 -9.77 24.02
N ILE A 229 -3.09 -9.52 22.73
CA ILE A 229 -3.84 -8.36 22.23
C ILE A 229 -5.24 -8.31 22.85
N PHE A 230 -5.93 -9.45 22.98
CA PHE A 230 -7.24 -9.52 23.63
C PHE A 230 -7.21 -8.91 25.04
N TYR A 231 -6.23 -9.29 25.86
CA TYR A 231 -6.13 -8.78 27.22
C TYR A 231 -5.67 -7.33 27.26
N GLN A 232 -4.79 -6.91 26.35
CA GLN A 232 -4.40 -5.50 26.24
C GLN A 232 -5.63 -4.64 25.89
N CYS A 233 -6.43 -5.03 24.91
CA CYS A 233 -7.68 -4.34 24.58
C CYS A 233 -8.72 -4.43 25.70
N LEU A 234 -8.71 -5.49 26.53
CA LEU A 234 -9.62 -5.62 27.66
C LEU A 234 -9.35 -4.53 28.71
N VAL A 235 -8.09 -4.20 28.96
CA VAL A 235 -7.68 -3.19 29.96
C VAL A 235 -7.45 -1.79 29.40
N SER A 236 -7.49 -1.65 28.08
CA SER A 236 -7.40 -0.36 27.39
C SER A 236 -8.66 0.48 27.58
N THR A 237 -8.49 1.80 27.53
CA THR A 237 -9.61 2.74 27.54
C THR A 237 -10.39 2.68 26.21
N PRO A 238 -11.63 3.19 26.17
CA PRO A 238 -12.42 3.22 24.95
C PRO A 238 -11.74 3.93 23.78
N GLU A 239 -10.89 4.93 24.06
CA GLU A 239 -10.17 5.77 23.10
C GLU A 239 -8.82 5.19 22.65
N ASP A 240 -8.43 4.01 23.14
CA ASP A 240 -7.20 3.35 22.72
C ASP A 240 -7.28 2.92 21.25
N SER A 241 -6.36 3.45 20.43
CA SER A 241 -6.37 3.23 18.98
C SER A 241 -6.21 1.76 18.59
N LEU A 242 -5.43 0.97 19.34
CA LEU A 242 -5.27 -0.46 19.07
C LEU A 242 -6.61 -1.17 19.25
N ARG A 243 -7.35 -0.88 20.32
CA ARG A 243 -8.69 -1.44 20.57
C ARG A 243 -9.65 -1.08 19.43
N GLU A 244 -9.69 0.19 19.02
CA GLU A 244 -10.52 0.63 17.90
C GLU A 244 -10.20 -0.13 16.62
N TYR A 245 -8.93 -0.19 16.22
CA TYR A 245 -8.52 -0.89 15.01
C TYR A 245 -8.81 -2.40 15.06
N VAL A 246 -8.56 -3.05 16.20
CA VAL A 246 -8.84 -4.49 16.37
C VAL A 246 -10.33 -4.81 16.19
N HIS A 247 -11.21 -3.91 16.61
CA HIS A 247 -12.65 -4.07 16.40
C HIS A 247 -13.08 -3.75 14.98
N ASN A 248 -12.60 -2.64 14.40
CA ASN A 248 -12.94 -2.25 13.03
C ASN A 248 -12.44 -3.25 11.99
N ALA A 249 -11.24 -3.80 12.20
CA ALA A 249 -10.67 -4.85 11.37
C ALA A 249 -11.33 -6.22 11.57
N SER A 250 -12.30 -6.34 12.49
CA SER A 250 -12.98 -7.60 12.80
C SER A 250 -12.00 -8.75 13.09
N LEU A 251 -10.84 -8.47 13.70
CA LEU A 251 -9.74 -9.43 13.88
C LEU A 251 -10.17 -10.71 14.61
N TYR A 252 -11.16 -10.58 15.50
CA TYR A 252 -11.71 -11.68 16.28
C TYR A 252 -12.97 -12.32 15.67
N SER A 253 -13.47 -11.86 14.52
CA SER A 253 -14.66 -12.45 13.88
C SER A 253 -14.37 -13.89 13.43
N ASP A 254 -13.35 -14.07 12.60
CA ASP A 254 -12.96 -15.36 12.04
C ASP A 254 -12.08 -16.18 12.99
N ARG A 255 -11.07 -15.53 13.58
CA ARG A 255 -10.09 -16.20 14.45
C ARG A 255 -10.47 -16.20 15.93
N GLY A 256 -11.57 -15.54 16.28
CA GLY A 256 -12.09 -15.41 17.65
C GLY A 256 -12.22 -16.71 18.39
N GLN A 257 -12.61 -17.76 17.66
CA GLN A 257 -12.88 -19.08 18.21
C GLN A 257 -11.60 -19.81 18.65
N ASP A 258 -10.46 -19.48 18.02
CA ASP A 258 -9.20 -20.20 18.18
C ASP A 258 -8.19 -19.51 19.10
N ILE A 259 -8.50 -18.30 19.61
CA ILE A 259 -7.63 -17.53 20.52
C ILE A 259 -7.34 -18.30 21.84
N GLY A 260 -8.21 -19.25 22.20
CA GLY A 260 -8.05 -20.04 23.43
C GLY A 260 -8.28 -19.25 24.73
N VAL A 261 -8.96 -18.10 24.66
CA VAL A 261 -9.43 -17.33 25.84
C VAL A 261 -10.67 -18.00 26.44
N SER A 262 -10.76 -18.04 27.77
CA SER A 262 -11.88 -18.65 28.51
C SER A 262 -13.20 -17.91 28.20
N ASN A 263 -14.33 -18.62 28.25
CA ASN A 263 -15.64 -17.98 28.06
C ASN A 263 -15.90 -16.91 29.13
N THR A 264 -15.46 -17.16 30.37
CA THR A 264 -15.50 -16.18 31.47
C THR A 264 -14.86 -14.86 31.08
N HIS A 265 -13.64 -14.86 30.52
CA HIS A 265 -12.97 -13.61 30.17
C HIS A 265 -13.62 -12.92 28.97
N ARG A 266 -14.24 -13.67 28.05
CA ARG A 266 -15.06 -13.10 26.96
C ARG A 266 -16.33 -12.46 27.50
N ASP A 267 -16.94 -13.07 28.51
CA ASP A 267 -18.11 -12.52 29.17
C ASP A 267 -17.74 -11.24 29.95
N ILE A 268 -16.57 -11.20 30.62
CA ILE A 268 -16.00 -9.97 31.20
C ILE A 268 -15.82 -8.90 30.12
N TYR A 269 -15.22 -9.27 28.98
CA TYR A 269 -15.03 -8.34 27.87
C TYR A 269 -16.36 -7.73 27.40
N LYS A 270 -17.39 -8.57 27.22
CA LYS A 270 -18.74 -8.13 26.86
C LYS A 270 -19.38 -7.28 27.96
N PHE A 271 -19.16 -7.61 29.22
CA PHE A 271 -19.69 -6.87 30.35
C PHE A 271 -19.14 -5.45 30.42
N ILE A 272 -17.81 -5.30 30.27
CA ILE A 272 -17.10 -4.01 30.33
C ILE A 272 -17.33 -3.20 29.04
N HIS A 273 -17.04 -3.79 27.88
CA HIS A 273 -16.95 -3.07 26.62
C HIS A 273 -18.24 -3.10 25.79
N LYS A 274 -19.23 -3.91 26.19
CA LYS A 274 -20.48 -4.16 25.44
C LYS A 274 -20.27 -4.73 24.03
N ILE A 275 -19.08 -5.28 23.77
CA ILE A 275 -18.70 -5.92 22.51
C ILE A 275 -18.62 -7.43 22.71
N GLU A 276 -19.27 -8.19 21.83
CA GLU A 276 -19.27 -9.65 21.88
C GLU A 276 -18.13 -10.26 21.05
N ILE A 277 -17.29 -11.06 21.69
CA ILE A 277 -16.19 -11.76 21.01
C ILE A 277 -16.60 -13.23 20.79
N PRO A 278 -16.55 -13.75 19.55
CA PRO A 278 -17.04 -15.09 19.21
C PRO A 278 -16.50 -16.19 20.12
N ARG A 279 -17.40 -16.97 20.73
CA ARG A 279 -17.03 -18.10 21.60
C ARG A 279 -16.40 -19.23 20.78
N SER A 280 -15.41 -19.91 21.37
CA SER A 280 -14.80 -21.10 20.77
C SER A 280 -15.84 -22.19 20.55
N LYS A 281 -16.14 -22.52 19.29
CA LYS A 281 -16.93 -23.71 18.95
C LYS A 281 -15.95 -24.86 18.74
N SER A 282 -15.97 -25.87 19.61
CA SER A 282 -15.29 -27.13 19.33
C SER A 282 -16.00 -27.82 18.16
N LYS A 283 -15.59 -27.49 16.93
CA LYS A 283 -16.04 -28.15 15.72
C LYS A 283 -14.87 -28.91 15.12
N PHE A 284 -14.32 -29.86 15.86
CA PHE A 284 -13.53 -30.89 15.20
C PHE A 284 -14.45 -31.61 14.22
N HIS A 285 -14.12 -31.54 12.93
CA HIS A 285 -14.77 -32.42 11.96
C HIS A 285 -14.29 -33.83 12.25
N VAL A 286 -15.19 -34.63 12.81
CA VAL A 286 -14.95 -36.05 13.03
C VAL A 286 -15.66 -36.79 11.90
N PRO A 287 -14.95 -37.47 10.98
CA PRO A 287 -15.53 -38.11 9.80
C PRO A 287 -16.26 -39.43 10.14
N PHE A 288 -16.87 -39.50 11.32
CA PHE A 288 -17.58 -40.66 11.83
C PHE A 288 -18.98 -40.25 12.29
N ASP A 289 -19.95 -41.13 12.05
CA ASP A 289 -21.32 -40.90 12.51
C ASP A 289 -21.39 -40.79 14.06
N ARG A 290 -22.34 -39.99 14.55
CA ARG A 290 -22.54 -39.70 15.98
C ARG A 290 -22.65 -40.97 16.83
N LYS A 291 -23.30 -42.02 16.31
CA LYS A 291 -23.39 -43.33 16.99
C LYS A 291 -22.02 -43.98 17.17
N LYS A 292 -21.18 -44.00 16.12
CA LYS A 292 -19.80 -44.51 16.19
C LYS A 292 -18.96 -43.71 17.19
N ILE A 293 -19.05 -42.37 17.14
CA ILE A 293 -18.34 -41.49 18.08
C ILE A 293 -18.73 -41.80 19.53
N ARG A 294 -20.03 -41.96 19.83
CA ARG A 294 -20.50 -42.25 21.19
C ARG A 294 -19.95 -43.59 21.71
N ASN A 295 -19.94 -44.62 20.87
CA ASN A 295 -19.36 -45.93 21.21
C ASN A 295 -17.85 -45.85 21.44
N ILE A 296 -17.12 -45.13 20.59
CA ILE A 296 -15.67 -44.91 20.74
C ILE A 296 -15.37 -44.16 22.04
N LYS A 297 -16.12 -43.09 22.35
CA LYS A 297 -15.96 -42.34 23.61
C LYS A 297 -16.18 -43.24 24.83
N LYS A 298 -17.20 -44.10 24.83
CA LYS A 298 -17.47 -45.06 25.91
C LYS A 298 -16.31 -46.05 26.07
N LYS A 299 -15.84 -46.66 24.98
CA LYS A 299 -14.68 -47.58 25.00
C LYS A 299 -13.40 -46.91 25.51
N ASN A 300 -13.13 -45.68 25.06
CA ASN A 300 -11.94 -44.94 25.49
C ASN A 300 -12.00 -44.54 26.98
N ARG A 301 -13.19 -44.22 27.50
CA ARG A 301 -13.37 -43.96 28.94
C ARG A 301 -13.02 -45.19 29.77
N ILE A 302 -13.54 -46.36 29.38
CA ILE A 302 -13.23 -47.63 30.04
C ILE A 302 -11.72 -47.92 29.97
N ARG A 303 -11.09 -47.78 28.80
CA ARG A 303 -9.64 -47.96 28.62
C ARG A 303 -8.81 -47.06 29.56
N LYS A 304 -9.19 -45.79 29.70
CA LYS A 304 -8.55 -44.85 30.64
C LYS A 304 -8.75 -45.27 32.09
N GLU A 305 -9.96 -45.64 32.47
CA GLU A 305 -10.26 -46.11 33.84
C GLU A 305 -9.46 -47.38 34.19
N THR A 306 -9.34 -48.34 33.26
CA THR A 306 -8.51 -49.54 33.45
C THR A 306 -7.01 -49.22 33.52
N HIS A 307 -6.50 -48.33 32.67
CA HIS A 307 -5.09 -47.92 32.70
C HIS A 307 -4.75 -47.20 34.00
N ASN A 308 -5.60 -46.27 34.45
CA ASN A 308 -5.36 -45.54 35.70
C ASN A 308 -5.37 -46.49 36.90
N LYS A 309 -6.26 -47.49 36.93
CA LYS A 309 -6.30 -48.50 37.99
C LYS A 309 -5.08 -49.44 37.97
N ALA A 310 -4.55 -49.76 36.79
CA ALA A 310 -3.32 -50.54 36.66
C ALA A 310 -2.11 -49.74 37.15
N SER A 311 -1.94 -48.50 36.69
CA SER A 311 -0.83 -47.64 37.12
C SER A 311 -0.87 -47.28 38.62
N GLN A 312 -2.04 -47.26 39.26
CA GLN A 312 -2.15 -47.08 40.72
C GLN A 312 -1.79 -48.35 41.51
N LYS A 313 -1.92 -49.55 40.91
CA LYS A 313 -1.48 -50.81 41.54
C LYS A 313 0.02 -51.05 41.37
N ASP A 314 0.62 -50.58 40.29
CA ASP A 314 2.06 -50.72 40.05
C ASP A 314 2.90 -49.69 40.83
N ALA A 315 2.26 -48.66 41.40
CA ALA A 315 2.88 -47.60 42.21
C ALA A 315 2.69 -47.77 43.73
N ALA A 316 1.99 -48.82 44.17
CA ALA A 316 1.71 -49.16 45.57
C ALA A 316 2.47 -50.41 45.98
#